data_AF-A0A194R3W9-F1
#
_entry.id   AF-A0A194R3W9-F1
#
_cell.length_a   1.000
_cell.length_b   1.000
_cell.length_c   1.000
_cell.angle_alpha   90.00
_cell.angle_beta   90.00
_cell.angle_gamma   90.00
#
_symmetry.space_group_name_H-M   'P 1'
#
loop_
_entity.id
_entity.type
_entity.pdbx_description
1 polymer ?
#
loop_
_entity_poly.entity_id
_entity_poly.type
_entity_poly.pdbx_seq_one_letter_code
_entity_poly.pdbx_strand_id
1 'polypeptide(L)'
;MNLRICYVLMLLIVAMCELRVVSQIFCDDQVKKGEISTYNHSTTIKAYNIGVELGIISTEKYTFDSFLNDEKNIFKPLYEEYKATNGTEPINYEDWLIVNNYGILSDTQESLFQKKISKRSTADNKRRFVNLVKKGDILITGRGIGGLVGHAAIMTTDYWVLEMPGGKGWENGIRDNNRQVPKDKWFDQHASDWTTVYRNRDASVA
;
A
#
# COMPACT_ATOMS: atom_id res chain seq x y z
N MET A 1 23.46 -3.00 8.93
CA MET A 1 22.60 -3.48 7.84
C MET A 1 21.32 -2.64 7.89
N ASN A 2 21.14 -1.73 6.94
CA ASN A 2 20.22 -0.59 7.05
C ASN A 2 18.76 -1.01 6.81
N LEU A 3 17.89 -0.81 7.81
CA LEU A 3 16.42 -0.98 7.72
C LEU A 3 15.76 -0.14 6.61
N ARG A 4 16.50 0.82 6.02
CA ARG A 4 16.09 1.68 4.91
C ARG A 4 15.81 0.91 3.61
N ILE A 5 16.36 -0.30 3.48
CA ILE A 5 16.05 -1.21 2.38
C ILE A 5 14.65 -1.79 2.55
N CYS A 6 14.14 -2.01 3.77
CA CYS A 6 12.88 -2.73 3.96
C CYS A 6 11.64 -2.03 3.38
N TYR A 7 11.52 -0.70 3.43
CA TYR A 7 10.36 0.02 2.87
C TYR A 7 10.32 -0.05 1.33
N VAL A 8 11.48 0.17 0.69
CA VAL A 8 11.61 0.09 -0.77
C VAL A 8 11.53 -1.36 -1.25
N LEU A 9 12.12 -2.30 -0.49
CA LEU A 9 12.06 -3.73 -0.79
C LEU A 9 10.63 -4.28 -0.64
N MET A 10 9.79 -3.69 0.21
CA MET A 10 8.42 -4.17 0.42
C MET A 10 7.44 -3.68 -0.66
N LEU A 11 7.61 -2.47 -1.16
CA LEU A 11 6.95 -2.01 -2.40
C LEU A 11 7.42 -2.86 -3.60
N LEU A 12 8.71 -3.22 -3.65
CA LEU A 12 9.27 -4.14 -4.65
C LEU A 12 8.72 -5.57 -4.54
N ILE A 13 8.50 -6.13 -3.33
CA ILE A 13 7.96 -7.49 -3.17
C ILE A 13 6.51 -7.58 -3.67
N VAL A 14 5.71 -6.53 -3.48
CA VAL A 14 4.33 -6.46 -4.01
C VAL A 14 4.33 -6.29 -5.54
N ALA A 15 5.33 -5.58 -6.11
CA ALA A 15 5.45 -5.35 -7.55
C ALA A 15 6.12 -6.49 -8.34
N MET A 16 7.03 -7.27 -7.74
CA MET A 16 7.83 -8.29 -8.43
C MET A 16 7.31 -9.73 -8.29
N CYS A 17 6.33 -9.97 -7.43
CA CYS A 17 5.78 -11.30 -7.20
C CYS A 17 4.34 -11.34 -7.73
N GLU A 18 3.90 -12.43 -8.39
CA GLU A 18 2.52 -12.62 -8.87
C GLU A 18 1.51 -12.80 -7.72
N LEU A 19 1.46 -11.86 -6.79
CA LEU A 19 0.54 -11.82 -5.67
C LEU A 19 -0.84 -11.43 -6.19
N ARG A 20 -1.89 -12.15 -5.76
CA ARG A 20 -3.27 -11.70 -5.93
C ARG A 20 -3.78 -11.10 -4.63
N VAL A 21 -4.55 -10.04 -4.74
CA VAL A 21 -5.40 -9.55 -3.65
C VAL A 21 -6.50 -10.58 -3.45
N VAL A 22 -6.48 -11.25 -2.29
CA VAL A 22 -7.52 -12.25 -1.95
C VAL A 22 -8.72 -11.57 -1.30
N SER A 23 -8.48 -10.47 -0.59
CA SER A 23 -9.55 -9.66 -0.01
C SER A 23 -9.03 -8.30 0.43
N GLN A 24 -9.95 -7.36 0.47
CA GLN A 24 -9.78 -6.07 1.14
C GLN A 24 -10.85 -5.92 2.22
N ILE A 25 -10.44 -5.45 3.40
CA ILE A 25 -11.27 -5.29 4.59
C ILE A 25 -11.11 -3.84 5.08
N PHE A 26 -12.22 -3.13 5.30
CA PHE A 26 -12.22 -1.68 5.51
C PHE A 26 -13.02 -1.28 6.75
N CYS A 27 -12.53 -0.28 7.49
CA CYS A 27 -13.22 0.38 8.59
C CYS A 27 -13.13 1.92 8.50
N ASP A 28 -14.31 2.56 8.52
CA ASP A 28 -14.69 3.97 8.79
C ASP A 28 -14.40 5.15 7.82
N ASP A 29 -15.24 6.19 7.97
CA ASP A 29 -15.59 7.33 7.10
C ASP A 29 -15.19 8.71 7.66
N GLN A 30 -14.60 9.59 6.82
CA GLN A 30 -14.97 11.01 6.65
C GLN A 30 -14.49 11.52 5.27
N VAL A 31 -15.11 12.59 4.73
CA VAL A 31 -14.77 13.28 3.47
C VAL A 31 -14.71 14.79 3.72
N LYS A 32 -13.67 15.48 3.22
CA LYS A 32 -13.72 16.91 2.89
C LYS A 32 -13.05 17.17 1.53
N LYS A 33 -13.75 17.88 0.66
CA LYS A 33 -13.33 18.31 -0.69
C LYS A 33 -12.56 19.63 -0.58
N GLY A 34 -11.45 19.76 -1.30
CA GLY A 34 -10.65 20.99 -1.42
C GLY A 34 -10.12 21.17 -2.84
N GLU A 35 -10.10 22.42 -3.30
CA GLU A 35 -10.05 22.90 -4.69
C GLU A 35 -8.76 22.58 -5.49
N ILE A 36 -8.94 22.49 -6.82
CA ILE A 36 -7.90 22.18 -7.82
C ILE A 36 -7.31 23.50 -8.36
N SER A 37 -6.04 23.73 -8.08
CA SER A 37 -5.21 24.75 -8.72
C SER A 37 -4.51 24.17 -9.96
N THR A 38 -4.50 24.96 -11.04
CA THR A 38 -3.87 24.69 -12.33
C THR A 38 -2.37 24.38 -12.18
N TYR A 39 -1.99 23.12 -12.34
CA TYR A 39 -0.61 22.61 -12.23
C TYR A 39 -0.14 22.07 -13.59
N ASN A 40 1.17 22.11 -13.87
CA ASN A 40 1.83 21.80 -15.16
C ASN A 40 1.25 20.57 -15.90
N HIS A 41 0.26 20.81 -16.76
CA HIS A 41 -0.58 19.77 -17.37
C HIS A 41 0.20 18.80 -18.27
N SER A 42 1.25 19.29 -18.93
CA SER A 42 2.01 18.56 -19.97
C SER A 42 2.74 17.31 -19.44
N THR A 43 3.38 17.39 -18.28
CA THR A 43 4.17 16.27 -17.72
C THR A 43 3.28 15.23 -17.06
N THR A 44 2.25 15.66 -16.31
CA THR A 44 1.29 14.78 -15.65
C THR A 44 0.51 13.94 -16.67
N ILE A 45 0.08 14.54 -17.79
CA ILE A 45 -0.61 13.80 -18.87
C ILE A 45 0.30 12.73 -19.49
N LYS A 46 1.58 13.06 -19.72
CA LYS A 46 2.55 12.09 -20.25
C LYS A 46 2.75 10.91 -19.30
N ALA A 47 2.96 11.18 -18.01
CA ALA A 47 3.15 10.14 -17.01
C ALA A 47 1.94 9.18 -16.93
N TYR A 48 0.72 9.71 -16.98
CA TYR A 48 -0.50 8.91 -17.01
C TYR A 48 -0.61 8.06 -18.28
N ASN A 49 -0.36 8.64 -19.45
CA ASN A 49 -0.45 7.92 -20.73
C ASN A 49 0.58 6.78 -20.81
N ILE A 50 1.79 6.98 -20.29
CA ILE A 50 2.79 5.90 -20.16
C ILE A 50 2.22 4.74 -19.34
N GLY A 51 1.59 5.02 -18.19
CA GLY A 51 0.97 3.98 -17.35
C GLY A 51 -0.15 3.23 -18.05
N VAL A 52 -0.92 3.91 -18.92
CA VAL A 52 -1.96 3.29 -19.76
C VAL A 52 -1.33 2.41 -20.85
N GLU A 53 -0.32 2.90 -21.54
CA GLU A 53 0.40 2.17 -22.60
C GLU A 53 1.10 0.91 -22.06
N LEU A 54 1.63 0.97 -20.84
CA LEU A 54 2.23 -0.17 -20.14
C LEU A 54 1.20 -1.18 -19.60
N GLY A 55 -0.10 -0.89 -19.73
CA GLY A 55 -1.18 -1.73 -19.20
C GLY A 55 -1.26 -1.76 -17.68
N ILE A 56 -0.57 -0.84 -16.99
CA ILE A 56 -0.61 -0.69 -15.54
C ILE A 56 -1.94 -0.01 -15.15
N ILE A 57 -2.29 1.05 -15.86
CA ILE A 57 -3.51 1.84 -15.61
C ILE A 57 -4.61 1.39 -16.57
N SER A 58 -5.75 0.99 -16.01
CA SER A 58 -7.02 0.95 -16.74
C SER A 58 -7.72 2.29 -16.63
N THR A 59 -7.98 2.94 -17.76
CA THR A 59 -8.66 4.25 -17.79
C THR A 59 -10.09 4.20 -17.27
N GLU A 60 -10.73 3.02 -17.29
CA GLU A 60 -12.07 2.81 -16.73
C GLU A 60 -12.06 2.74 -15.20
N LYS A 61 -11.00 2.16 -14.62
CA LYS A 61 -10.90 1.89 -13.18
C LYS A 61 -10.13 2.95 -12.42
N TYR A 62 -9.12 3.54 -13.05
CA TYR A 62 -8.31 4.61 -12.49
C TYR A 62 -8.22 5.75 -13.48
N THR A 63 -9.12 6.71 -13.30
CA THR A 63 -9.27 7.85 -14.21
C THR A 63 -8.13 8.84 -14.08
N PHE A 64 -7.91 9.65 -15.12
CA PHE A 64 -6.91 10.72 -15.10
C PHE A 64 -7.12 11.70 -13.94
N ASP A 65 -8.37 12.04 -13.60
CA ASP A 65 -8.68 12.90 -12.45
C ASP A 65 -8.27 12.27 -11.11
N SER A 66 -8.46 10.95 -10.98
CA SER A 66 -8.03 10.20 -9.79
C SER A 66 -6.50 10.19 -9.70
N PHE A 67 -5.82 9.96 -10.83
CA PHE A 67 -4.38 10.07 -10.93
C PHE A 67 -3.88 11.47 -10.57
N LEU A 68 -4.48 12.53 -11.10
CA LEU A 68 -4.09 13.92 -10.80
C LEU A 68 -4.21 14.23 -9.30
N ASN A 69 -5.28 13.73 -8.67
CA ASN A 69 -5.48 13.88 -7.23
C ASN A 69 -4.39 13.15 -6.43
N ASP A 70 -4.11 11.89 -6.77
CA ASP A 70 -3.09 11.09 -6.10
C ASP A 70 -1.67 11.65 -6.38
N GLU A 71 -1.42 12.14 -7.59
CA GLU A 71 -0.16 12.77 -7.99
C GLU A 71 0.16 13.97 -7.10
N LYS A 72 -0.83 14.84 -6.90
CA LYS A 72 -0.70 16.05 -6.08
C LYS A 72 -0.55 15.72 -4.60
N ASN A 73 -1.37 14.82 -4.08
CA ASN A 73 -1.55 14.65 -2.64
C ASN A 73 -0.72 13.50 -2.05
N ILE A 74 -0.21 12.59 -2.88
CA ILE A 74 0.42 11.34 -2.43
C ILE A 74 1.78 11.17 -3.12
N PHE A 75 1.80 11.07 -4.46
CA PHE A 75 3.02 10.70 -5.18
C PHE A 75 4.11 11.77 -5.09
N LYS A 76 3.78 13.04 -5.33
CA LYS A 76 4.78 14.11 -5.24
C LYS A 76 5.35 14.26 -3.82
N PRO A 77 4.54 14.32 -2.75
CA PRO A 77 5.06 14.30 -1.38
C PRO A 77 5.98 13.10 -1.09
N LEU A 78 5.55 11.88 -1.46
CA LEU A 78 6.36 10.67 -1.27
C LEU A 78 7.67 10.70 -2.06
N TYR A 79 7.64 11.23 -3.27
CA TYR A 79 8.85 11.38 -4.08
C TYR A 79 9.84 12.39 -3.48
N GLU A 80 9.35 13.49 -2.88
CA GLU A 80 10.21 14.42 -2.14
C GLU A 80 10.84 13.75 -0.91
N GLU A 81 10.07 12.97 -0.15
CA GLU A 81 10.59 12.17 0.98
C GLU A 81 11.63 11.14 0.51
N TYR A 82 11.37 10.48 -0.62
CA TYR A 82 12.31 9.55 -1.27
C TYR A 82 13.63 10.26 -1.61
N LYS A 83 13.58 11.42 -2.28
CA LYS A 83 14.77 12.21 -2.62
C LYS A 83 15.56 12.64 -1.39
N ALA A 84 14.87 13.09 -0.35
CA ALA A 84 15.51 13.50 0.91
C ALA A 84 16.24 12.34 1.60
N THR A 85 15.80 11.10 1.36
CA THR A 85 16.33 9.90 2.03
C THR A 85 17.42 9.18 1.25
N ASN A 86 17.38 9.21 -0.10
CA ASN A 86 18.23 8.36 -0.94
C ASN A 86 19.58 8.96 -1.36
N GLY A 87 19.90 10.21 -1.03
CA GLY A 87 21.21 10.78 -1.33
C GLY A 87 21.53 10.81 -2.84
N THR A 88 22.82 10.75 -3.18
CA THR A 88 23.47 11.42 -4.33
C THR A 88 22.89 11.29 -5.74
N GLU A 89 22.05 10.30 -6.06
CA GLU A 89 21.40 10.19 -7.38
C GLU A 89 20.02 9.51 -7.29
N PRO A 90 18.95 10.26 -6.95
CA PRO A 90 17.60 9.71 -7.00
C PRO A 90 17.18 9.49 -8.46
N ILE A 91 16.57 8.33 -8.76
CA ILE A 91 15.83 8.14 -10.02
C ILE A 91 14.82 9.26 -10.22
N ASN A 92 14.56 9.64 -11.47
CA ASN A 92 13.60 10.70 -11.78
C ASN A 92 12.17 10.29 -11.39
N TYR A 93 11.26 11.27 -11.42
CA TYR A 93 9.89 11.08 -10.93
C TYR A 93 9.10 10.07 -11.76
N GLU A 94 9.28 10.09 -13.07
CA GLU A 94 8.61 9.19 -14.01
C GLU A 94 9.03 7.73 -13.79
N ASP A 95 10.33 7.48 -13.68
CA ASP A 95 10.87 6.15 -13.38
C ASP A 95 10.43 5.69 -11.98
N TRP A 96 10.39 6.61 -11.01
CA TRP A 96 9.88 6.30 -9.68
C TRP A 96 8.40 5.89 -9.71
N LEU A 97 7.56 6.57 -10.50
CA LEU A 97 6.15 6.17 -10.67
C LEU A 97 6.02 4.76 -11.25
N ILE A 98 6.81 4.44 -12.28
CA ILE A 98 6.79 3.10 -12.92
C ILE A 98 7.23 2.03 -11.92
N VAL A 99 8.33 2.24 -11.20
CA VAL A 99 8.85 1.30 -10.20
C VAL A 99 7.86 1.08 -9.05
N ASN A 100 7.12 2.12 -8.66
CA ASN A 100 6.06 2.02 -7.65
C ASN A 100 4.70 1.61 -8.25
N ASN A 101 4.68 1.18 -9.51
CA ASN A 101 3.50 0.75 -10.25
C ASN A 101 2.33 1.75 -10.19
N TYR A 102 2.62 3.05 -10.12
CA TYR A 102 1.63 4.12 -9.94
C TYR A 102 0.72 3.92 -8.71
N GLY A 103 1.18 3.11 -7.74
CA GLY A 103 0.38 2.57 -6.64
C GLY A 103 -0.94 1.94 -7.09
N ILE A 104 -0.90 1.26 -8.24
CA ILE A 104 -1.98 0.46 -8.80
C ILE A 104 -1.75 -1.01 -8.45
N LEU A 105 -2.83 -1.71 -8.12
CA LEU A 105 -2.85 -3.16 -7.98
C LEU A 105 -2.80 -3.81 -9.36
N SER A 106 -1.80 -4.63 -9.64
CA SER A 106 -1.63 -5.28 -10.95
C SER A 106 -2.78 -6.21 -11.34
N ASP A 107 -3.42 -6.85 -10.36
CA ASP A 107 -4.50 -7.81 -10.59
C ASP A 107 -5.86 -7.13 -10.83
N THR A 108 -6.15 -6.02 -10.16
CA THR A 108 -7.42 -5.30 -10.31
C THR A 108 -7.31 -4.09 -11.21
N GLN A 109 -6.11 -3.56 -11.45
CA GLN A 109 -5.86 -2.24 -12.05
C GLN A 109 -6.62 -1.12 -11.34
N GLU A 110 -6.69 -1.20 -10.02
CA GLU A 110 -7.33 -0.19 -9.17
C GLU A 110 -6.29 0.48 -8.27
N SER A 111 -6.51 1.75 -7.95
CA SER A 111 -5.62 2.52 -7.06
C SER A 111 -5.64 1.96 -5.65
N LEU A 112 -4.45 1.81 -5.06
CA LEU A 112 -4.25 1.52 -3.64
C LEU A 112 -4.78 2.64 -2.74
N PHE A 113 -4.89 3.85 -3.29
CA PHE A 113 -5.26 5.06 -2.57
C PHE A 113 -6.74 5.39 -2.68
N GLN A 114 -7.43 4.78 -3.65
CA GLN A 114 -8.86 4.96 -3.82
C GLN A 114 -9.60 4.46 -2.57
N LYS A 115 -10.40 5.34 -1.98
CA LYS A 115 -11.22 4.99 -0.82
C LYS A 115 -12.31 4.01 -1.27
N LYS A 116 -12.13 2.73 -0.94
CA LYS A 116 -13.14 1.70 -1.21
C LYS A 116 -14.16 1.70 -0.09
N ILE A 117 -15.40 2.07 -0.43
CA ILE A 117 -16.51 2.12 0.51
C ILE A 117 -16.91 0.69 0.84
N SER A 118 -16.73 0.28 2.09
CA SER A 118 -17.25 -0.98 2.60
C SER A 118 -17.85 -0.74 3.98
N LYS A 119 -19.17 -0.49 3.99
CA LYS A 119 -20.00 -0.49 5.20
C LYS A 119 -20.11 -1.91 5.74
N ARG A 120 -19.29 -2.26 6.73
CA ARG A 120 -19.51 -3.44 7.59
C ARG A 120 -19.08 -3.10 9.01
N SER A 121 -19.73 -3.72 9.99
CA SER A 121 -19.36 -3.55 11.39
C SER A 121 -17.95 -4.12 11.65
N THR A 122 -17.20 -3.52 12.59
CA THR A 122 -15.86 -4.00 12.99
C THR A 122 -15.86 -5.49 13.36
N ALA A 123 -16.95 -5.98 13.96
CA ALA A 123 -17.11 -7.39 14.33
C ALA A 123 -17.21 -8.32 13.11
N ASP A 124 -17.98 -7.95 12.08
CA ASP A 124 -18.09 -8.72 10.85
C ASP A 124 -16.78 -8.74 10.06
N ASN A 125 -16.10 -7.60 10.04
CA ASN A 125 -14.78 -7.46 9.42
C ASN A 125 -13.74 -8.33 10.13
N LYS A 126 -13.73 -8.33 11.47
CA LYS A 126 -12.85 -9.19 12.27
C LYS A 126 -13.08 -10.66 11.96
N ARG A 127 -14.34 -11.11 12.01
CA ARG A 127 -14.70 -12.50 11.71
C ARG A 127 -14.27 -12.91 10.30
N ARG A 128 -14.50 -12.04 9.30
CA ARG A 128 -14.06 -12.30 7.92
C ARG A 128 -12.53 -12.39 7.84
N PHE A 129 -11.81 -11.44 8.43
CA PHE A 129 -10.35 -11.44 8.45
C PHE A 129 -9.82 -12.75 9.05
N VAL A 130 -10.25 -13.08 10.27
CA VAL A 130 -9.81 -14.27 11.01
C VAL A 130 -10.06 -15.56 10.21
N ASN A 131 -11.17 -15.65 9.48
CA ASN A 131 -11.51 -16.83 8.67
C ASN A 131 -10.81 -16.88 7.31
N LEU A 132 -10.36 -15.73 6.79
CA LEU A 132 -9.78 -15.62 5.46
C LEU A 132 -8.26 -15.81 5.45
N VAL A 133 -7.57 -15.18 6.41
CA VAL A 133 -6.10 -15.14 6.43
C VAL A 133 -5.53 -16.50 6.83
N LYS A 134 -4.44 -16.89 6.17
CA LYS A 134 -3.73 -18.16 6.39
C LYS A 134 -2.22 -17.99 6.22
N LYS A 135 -1.45 -19.01 6.57
CA LYS A 135 0.02 -19.04 6.40
C LYS A 135 0.42 -18.54 5.00
N GLY A 136 1.44 -17.68 4.96
CA GLY A 136 2.01 -17.14 3.74
C GLY A 136 1.32 -15.88 3.21
N ASP A 137 0.19 -15.47 3.80
CA ASP A 137 -0.45 -14.20 3.42
C ASP A 137 0.37 -12.99 3.89
N ILE A 138 0.52 -12.02 3.01
CA ILE A 138 1.08 -10.71 3.30
C ILE A 138 -0.09 -9.76 3.60
N LEU A 139 -0.02 -9.11 4.75
CA LEU A 139 -1.00 -8.16 5.24
C LEU A 139 -0.44 -6.76 5.06
N ILE A 140 -1.15 -5.91 4.34
CA ILE A 140 -0.81 -4.49 4.18
C ILE A 140 -1.92 -3.66 4.82
N THR A 141 -1.56 -2.76 5.73
CA THR A 141 -2.52 -1.89 6.42
C THR A 141 -2.08 -0.43 6.38
N GLY A 142 -3.04 0.50 6.45
CA GLY A 142 -2.77 1.93 6.39
C GLY A 142 -3.87 2.79 7.00
N ARG A 143 -3.47 3.98 7.48
CA ARG A 143 -4.38 5.00 8.04
C ARG A 143 -4.59 6.15 7.06
N GLY A 144 -5.85 6.55 6.88
CA GLY A 144 -6.22 7.76 6.13
C GLY A 144 -6.62 7.54 4.66
N ILE A 145 -7.15 8.61 4.06
CA ILE A 145 -7.46 8.71 2.62
C ILE A 145 -6.13 9.00 1.91
N GLY A 146 -5.70 8.12 1.02
CA GLY A 146 -4.42 8.30 0.32
C GLY A 146 -3.34 7.27 0.67
N GLY A 147 -3.70 6.14 1.28
CA GLY A 147 -2.97 4.87 1.21
C GLY A 147 -1.45 4.89 1.36
N LEU A 148 -0.91 5.74 2.26
CA LEU A 148 0.39 5.45 2.85
C LEU A 148 0.29 4.03 3.41
N VAL A 149 1.08 3.11 2.84
CA VAL A 149 1.29 1.78 3.40
C VAL A 149 1.85 2.01 4.80
N GLY A 150 0.95 2.02 5.78
CA GLY A 150 1.28 2.43 7.14
C GLY A 150 2.06 1.35 7.86
N HIS A 151 1.77 0.10 7.52
CA HIS A 151 2.39 -1.05 8.14
C HIS A 151 2.14 -2.31 7.31
N ALA A 152 3.00 -3.30 7.49
CA ALA A 152 2.87 -4.56 6.80
C ALA A 152 3.39 -5.72 7.65
N ALA A 153 2.76 -6.87 7.47
CA ALA A 153 2.98 -8.05 8.27
C ALA A 153 2.83 -9.31 7.39
N ILE A 154 3.26 -10.45 7.90
CA ILE A 154 3.11 -11.75 7.23
C ILE A 154 2.53 -12.78 8.18
N MET A 155 1.60 -13.60 7.68
CA MET A 155 1.11 -14.77 8.40
C MET A 155 2.18 -15.86 8.38
N THR A 156 2.79 -16.14 9.53
CA THR A 156 3.81 -17.20 9.66
C THR A 156 3.19 -18.59 9.88
N THR A 157 1.96 -18.61 10.40
CA THR A 157 1.09 -19.78 10.53
C THR A 157 -0.35 -19.36 10.25
N ASP A 158 -1.31 -20.27 10.34
CA ASP A 158 -2.74 -19.90 10.23
C ASP A 158 -3.25 -19.07 11.43
N TYR A 159 -2.41 -18.85 12.45
CA TYR A 159 -2.79 -18.15 13.68
C TYR A 159 -1.89 -16.94 14.00
N TRP A 160 -0.58 -17.04 13.75
CA TRP A 160 0.41 -16.04 14.13
C TRP A 160 0.74 -15.07 12.99
N VAL A 161 0.69 -13.78 13.29
CA VAL A 161 1.15 -12.68 12.45
C VAL A 161 2.54 -12.29 12.94
N LEU A 162 3.53 -12.26 12.03
CA LEU A 162 4.83 -11.66 12.27
C LEU A 162 4.83 -10.26 11.65
N GLU A 163 5.22 -9.27 12.43
CA GLU A 163 5.24 -7.88 12.02
C GLU A 163 6.44 -7.14 12.60
N MET A 164 6.67 -5.94 12.05
CA MET A 164 7.62 -4.97 12.62
C MET A 164 6.88 -3.67 12.95
N PRO A 165 6.38 -3.49 14.19
CA PRO A 165 5.43 -2.43 14.50
C PRO A 165 6.03 -1.02 14.40
N GLY A 166 7.35 -0.90 14.40
CA GLY A 166 8.03 0.39 14.38
C GLY A 166 7.87 1.12 15.70
N GLY A 167 8.16 2.42 15.69
CA GLY A 167 8.07 3.25 16.89
C GLY A 167 8.96 4.49 16.84
N LYS A 168 9.00 5.21 17.95
CA LYS A 168 9.88 6.38 18.11
C LYS A 168 11.34 5.98 17.95
N GLY A 169 12.11 6.73 17.16
CA GLY A 169 13.52 6.42 16.89
C GLY A 169 13.74 5.45 15.73
N TRP A 170 12.71 5.17 14.93
CA TRP A 170 12.82 4.30 13.75
C TRP A 170 13.91 4.78 12.78
N GLU A 171 14.14 6.10 12.70
CA GLU A 171 15.16 6.73 11.86
C GLU A 171 16.59 6.27 12.17
N ASN A 172 16.83 5.83 13.40
CA ASN A 172 18.11 5.30 13.89
C ASN A 172 18.13 3.76 13.97
N GLY A 173 17.04 3.11 13.59
CA GLY A 173 16.81 1.69 13.76
C GLY A 173 16.32 1.33 15.17
N ILE A 174 15.47 0.32 15.25
CA ILE A 174 14.95 -0.23 16.51
C ILE A 174 15.58 -1.59 16.73
N ARG A 175 16.33 -1.74 17.83
CA ARG A 175 17.13 -2.96 18.11
C ARG A 175 16.27 -4.22 18.26
N ASP A 176 15.08 -4.09 18.81
CA ASP A 176 14.10 -5.17 18.91
C ASP A 176 12.77 -4.67 18.35
N ASN A 177 12.52 -5.01 17.10
CA ASN A 177 11.35 -4.56 16.36
C ASN A 177 10.57 -5.71 15.74
N ASN A 178 10.89 -6.97 16.07
CA ASN A 178 10.17 -8.12 15.54
C ASN A 178 9.11 -8.53 16.57
N ARG A 179 7.85 -8.60 16.15
CA ARG A 179 6.75 -8.99 17.03
C ARG A 179 5.91 -10.07 16.39
N GLN A 180 5.59 -11.10 17.16
CA GLN A 180 4.55 -12.08 16.80
C GLN A 180 3.31 -11.87 17.66
N VAL A 181 2.15 -11.77 17.01
CA VAL A 181 0.86 -11.61 17.68
C VAL A 181 -0.19 -12.54 17.06
N PRO A 182 -1.21 -12.97 17.83
CA PRO A 182 -2.36 -13.64 17.28
C PRO A 182 -3.09 -12.79 16.23
N LYS A 183 -3.59 -13.39 15.16
CA LYS A 183 -4.27 -12.69 14.05
C LYS A 183 -5.47 -11.85 14.49
N ASP A 184 -6.24 -12.31 15.48
CA ASP A 184 -7.38 -11.56 16.03
C ASP A 184 -6.93 -10.32 16.79
N LYS A 185 -5.81 -10.40 17.52
CA LYS A 185 -5.20 -9.27 18.23
C LYS A 185 -4.54 -8.28 17.29
N TRP A 186 -3.90 -8.78 16.23
CA TRP A 186 -3.38 -7.93 15.17
C TRP A 186 -4.51 -7.11 14.53
N PHE A 187 -5.63 -7.77 14.19
CA PHE A 187 -6.81 -7.09 13.65
C PHE A 187 -7.33 -6.01 14.60
N ASP A 188 -7.44 -6.31 15.90
CA ASP A 188 -7.92 -5.32 16.89
C ASP A 188 -7.05 -4.05 16.94
N GLN A 189 -5.73 -4.19 16.78
CA GLN A 189 -4.79 -3.07 16.78
C GLN A 189 -4.90 -2.20 15.51
N HIS A 190 -5.28 -2.83 14.39
CA HIS A 190 -5.45 -2.18 13.08
C HIS A 190 -6.92 -2.03 12.69
N ALA A 191 -7.84 -2.14 13.64
CA ALA A 191 -9.27 -2.16 13.35
C ALA A 191 -9.80 -0.84 12.79
N SER A 192 -9.08 0.26 13.00
CA SER A 192 -9.35 1.60 12.43
C SER A 192 -8.76 1.80 11.03
N ASP A 193 -7.98 0.84 10.56
CA ASP A 193 -7.18 0.94 9.36
C ASP A 193 -7.85 0.13 8.24
N TRP A 194 -7.52 0.41 6.98
CA TRP A 194 -7.85 -0.52 5.90
C TRP A 194 -6.80 -1.64 5.89
N THR A 195 -7.20 -2.88 5.60
CA THR A 195 -6.28 -4.01 5.45
C THR A 195 -6.52 -4.72 4.11
N THR A 196 -5.45 -4.87 3.33
CA THR A 196 -5.41 -5.69 2.12
C THR A 196 -4.61 -6.96 2.38
N VAL A 197 -5.15 -8.10 1.96
CA VAL A 197 -4.51 -9.41 2.09
C VAL A 197 -4.02 -9.86 0.72
N TYR A 198 -2.71 -10.02 0.58
CA TYR A 198 -2.05 -10.55 -0.61
C TYR A 198 -1.64 -11.99 -0.37
N ARG A 199 -1.83 -12.83 -1.39
CA ARG A 199 -1.42 -14.24 -1.35
C ARG A 199 -0.75 -14.61 -2.66
N ASN A 200 0.33 -15.38 -2.56
CA ASN A 200 0.96 -15.95 -3.75
C ASN A 200 -0.03 -16.90 -4.44
N ARG A 201 -0.15 -16.81 -5.76
CA ARG A 201 -0.97 -17.72 -6.57
C ARG A 201 -0.51 -19.16 -6.44
N ASP A 202 0.79 -19.36 -6.33
CA ASP A 202 1.38 -20.67 -6.19
C ASP A 202 1.43 -21.08 -4.72
N ALA A 203 0.53 -21.98 -4.35
CA ALA A 203 0.44 -22.52 -2.99
C ALA A 203 1.64 -23.38 -2.59
N SER A 204 2.52 -23.75 -3.54
CA SER A 204 3.73 -24.53 -3.26
C SER A 204 4.89 -23.70 -2.71
N VAL A 205 4.82 -22.37 -2.80
CA VAL A 205 5.90 -21.44 -2.43
C VAL A 205 5.66 -20.77 -1.06
N ALA A 206 4.78 -21.34 -0.22
CA ALA A 206 4.34 -20.77 1.06
C ALA A 206 4.75 -21.60 2.29
#